data_AF-R5M314-F1
#
_entry.id   AF-R5M314-F1
#
_cell.length_a   1.000
_cell.length_b   1.000
_cell.length_c   1.000
_cell.angle_alpha   90.00
_cell.angle_beta   90.00
_cell.angle_gamma   90.00
#
_symmetry.space_group_name_H-M   'P 1'
#
loop_
_entity.id
_entity.type
_entity.pdbx_description
1 polymer ?
#
loop_
_entity_poly.entity_id
_entity_poly.type
_entity_poly.pdbx_seq_one_letter_code
_entity_poly.pdbx_strand_id
1 'polypeptide(L)'
;MKKLLQNILFVLVVALGFMLISTNVYAEEVSSDVSRWTVPPIEKLTTSDGIEIVPDTSNIVIDVGPYWAEVSGEVILNITIKEDYEKDEIVIAPEVFQTISREIYDVFKEAGMEQGLDEDYFKFNNPFQAGDSFRVRLVITNLSKFNYYYEETSFEIFPTEPLVYGESTGETTGDKFFNGIELPEGFTFRRAYNTALKALIPNSKGGNMTDENIDAALKEAGYAGMEEYDKYLLDFYNEKYGTSYTRLDQFNKGIIREMFNDVDPLYGPWVARKLGVFVTPALQGNPEKLKAEILDKLAEKNYDNALDFVLEYFGISNISELTDDMIYEFFGEAGGESGSFATETNKTMLILAYNYFYNEGLGFYFDTKDENGNYSENPEISNSNYNGESYSIGSYLRDETKGDEEIKERAGTLESNSENTISGTLKNVGNYTPNAYLDYFFMVNLQLRYKAKYGNLIIKYVDREGNELLSDVTSREMVGRYYQTNAEDIKNYELVEIQGDETGKYIDGTIVVVYVYDKVGGEETGEITPPNTGVSVGNDNLLLLLSLVTVGTVGFALAKKN
;
A
#
# COMPACT_ATOMS: atom_id res chain seq x y z
N MET A 1 -15.92 18.81 69.39
CA MET A 1 -17.24 18.66 68.73
C MET A 1 -17.46 19.52 67.48
N LYS A 2 -16.87 20.71 67.30
CA LYS A 2 -16.89 21.38 65.97
C LYS A 2 -15.75 20.97 65.02
N LYS A 3 -14.67 20.37 65.55
CA LYS A 3 -13.56 19.76 64.79
C LYS A 3 -13.71 18.25 64.48
N LEU A 4 -14.88 17.65 64.75
CA LEU A 4 -15.14 16.23 64.45
C LEU A 4 -16.27 16.01 63.44
N LEU A 5 -17.12 17.02 63.16
CA LEU A 5 -18.14 16.94 62.11
C LEU A 5 -17.68 17.50 60.75
N GLN A 6 -16.64 18.35 60.70
CA GLN A 6 -16.09 18.84 59.42
C GLN A 6 -15.15 17.82 58.75
N ASN A 7 -14.57 16.88 59.51
CA ASN A 7 -13.70 15.83 58.97
C ASN A 7 -14.43 14.50 58.68
N ILE A 8 -15.73 14.40 59.00
CA ILE A 8 -16.57 13.26 58.61
C ILE A 8 -17.40 13.62 57.36
N LEU A 9 -17.75 14.89 57.15
CA LEU A 9 -18.48 15.35 55.97
C LEU A 9 -17.59 15.58 54.73
N PHE A 10 -16.28 15.78 54.90
CA PHE A 10 -15.34 15.95 53.78
C PHE A 10 -14.71 14.61 53.30
N VAL A 11 -14.80 13.55 54.11
CA VAL A 11 -14.35 12.19 53.75
C VAL A 11 -15.50 11.32 53.22
N LEU A 12 -16.76 11.65 53.55
CA LEU A 12 -17.95 10.99 52.97
C LEU A 12 -18.44 11.62 51.65
N VAL A 13 -18.00 12.82 51.26
CA VAL A 13 -18.40 13.46 49.98
C VAL A 13 -17.42 13.14 48.82
N VAL A 14 -16.20 12.67 49.12
CA VAL A 14 -15.27 12.18 48.08
C VAL A 14 -15.33 10.66 47.90
N ALA A 15 -15.81 9.92 48.92
CA ALA A 15 -16.04 8.47 48.84
C ALA A 15 -17.43 8.08 48.27
N LEU A 16 -18.29 9.05 47.95
CA LEU A 16 -19.59 8.85 47.27
C LEU A 16 -19.58 9.32 45.79
N GLY A 17 -18.41 9.73 45.27
CA GLY A 17 -18.18 10.03 43.85
C GLY A 17 -17.65 8.85 43.02
N PHE A 18 -17.50 7.67 43.65
CA PHE A 18 -17.17 6.40 42.99
C PHE A 18 -18.28 5.40 43.27
N MET A 19 -19.30 5.37 42.41
CA MET A 19 -19.99 4.16 41.93
C MET A 19 -21.21 4.56 41.12
N LEU A 20 -21.28 4.00 39.91
CA LEU A 20 -22.39 4.00 38.95
C LEU A 20 -22.52 5.27 38.10
N ILE A 21 -21.91 5.25 36.91
CA ILE A 21 -22.55 5.37 35.59
C ILE A 21 -21.57 4.83 34.54
N SER A 22 -22.17 4.23 33.52
CA SER A 22 -21.67 3.43 32.41
C SER A 22 -20.40 3.89 31.70
N THR A 23 -19.66 2.89 31.23
CA THR A 23 -18.77 2.95 30.06
C THR A 23 -19.53 3.50 28.86
N ASN A 24 -19.33 4.78 28.55
CA ASN A 24 -19.57 5.29 27.21
C ASN A 24 -18.21 5.35 26.53
N VAL A 25 -17.91 4.29 25.77
CA VAL A 25 -16.98 4.34 24.65
C VAL A 25 -17.55 5.39 23.70
N TYR A 26 -16.88 6.53 23.58
CA TYR A 26 -17.09 7.36 22.40
C TYR A 26 -16.47 6.60 21.24
N ALA A 27 -17.31 5.89 20.51
CA ALA A 27 -17.05 5.64 19.10
C ALA A 27 -17.06 7.02 18.45
N GLU A 28 -15.87 7.57 18.23
CA GLU A 28 -15.73 8.72 17.36
C GLU A 28 -15.98 8.19 15.95
N GLU A 29 -17.03 8.70 15.30
CA GLU A 29 -17.31 8.43 13.89
C GLU A 29 -16.04 8.75 13.10
N VAL A 30 -15.40 7.72 12.56
CA VAL A 30 -14.32 7.86 11.60
C VAL A 30 -14.94 8.54 10.39
N SER A 31 -14.74 9.85 10.29
CA SER A 31 -15.12 10.61 9.10
C SER A 31 -14.40 10.01 7.90
N SER A 32 -15.15 9.69 6.86
CA SER A 32 -14.67 9.13 5.58
C SER A 32 -13.85 10.11 4.73
N ASP A 33 -13.16 11.07 5.34
CA ASP A 33 -12.38 12.13 4.68
C ASP A 33 -11.00 12.32 5.35
N VAL A 34 -10.31 11.22 5.67
CA VAL A 34 -8.90 11.29 6.09
C VAL A 34 -8.01 11.27 4.85
N SER A 35 -7.60 12.46 4.41
CA SER A 35 -6.61 12.59 3.35
C SER A 35 -5.21 12.20 3.86
N ARG A 36 -4.59 11.21 3.22
CA ARG A 36 -3.26 10.64 3.51
C ARG A 36 -2.05 11.60 3.49
N TRP A 37 -2.25 12.91 3.28
CA TRP A 37 -1.17 13.91 3.29
C TRP A 37 -0.84 14.44 4.69
N THR A 38 -1.60 14.03 5.71
CA THR A 38 -1.42 14.42 7.11
C THR A 38 -1.51 13.22 8.03
N VAL A 39 -0.69 12.18 7.77
CA VAL A 39 -0.65 10.98 8.61
C VAL A 39 0.30 11.22 9.79
N PRO A 40 -0.18 11.41 11.03
CA PRO A 40 0.63 11.08 12.20
C PRO A 40 0.93 9.58 12.20
N PRO A 41 2.05 9.13 12.81
CA PRO A 41 2.49 7.73 12.77
C PRO A 41 1.33 6.79 13.12
N ILE A 42 0.99 5.90 12.19
CA ILE A 42 -0.07 4.91 12.38
C ILE A 42 0.37 4.02 13.54
N GLU A 43 -0.40 4.03 14.64
CA GLU A 43 -0.12 3.19 15.80
C GLU A 43 -0.07 1.71 15.39
N LYS A 44 0.87 0.98 15.98
CA LYS A 44 1.10 -0.46 15.82
C LYS A 44 -0.18 -1.22 16.19
N LEU A 45 -0.98 -1.62 15.19
CA LEU A 45 -2.21 -2.38 15.40
C LEU A 45 -1.90 -3.88 15.42
N THR A 46 -1.56 -4.42 16.59
CA THR A 46 -1.98 -5.79 16.91
C THR A 46 -3.51 -5.80 16.76
N THR A 47 -4.09 -6.63 15.88
CA THR A 47 -5.52 -6.47 15.53
C THR A 47 -6.37 -6.40 16.81
N SER A 48 -6.97 -5.24 17.07
CA SER A 48 -7.80 -4.99 18.27
C SER A 48 -9.06 -5.85 18.31
N ASP A 49 -9.24 -6.66 17.27
CA ASP A 49 -10.48 -7.30 16.87
C ASP A 49 -10.44 -8.83 17.06
N GLY A 50 -9.34 -9.36 17.61
CA GLY A 50 -9.23 -10.77 17.98
C GLY A 50 -8.92 -11.72 16.82
N ILE A 51 -8.35 -11.21 15.72
CA ILE A 51 -7.81 -12.04 14.63
C ILE A 51 -6.48 -12.63 15.08
N GLU A 52 -6.35 -13.95 15.01
CA GLU A 52 -5.11 -14.65 15.37
C GLU A 52 -4.18 -14.69 14.15
N ILE A 53 -2.94 -14.24 14.33
CA ILE A 53 -1.91 -14.26 13.28
C ILE A 53 -0.70 -15.02 13.83
N VAL A 54 -0.35 -16.13 13.21
CA VAL A 54 0.78 -16.97 13.61
C VAL A 54 1.78 -17.06 12.46
N PRO A 55 2.95 -16.42 12.57
CA PRO A 55 4.00 -16.54 11.57
C PRO A 55 4.66 -17.92 11.63
N ASP A 56 4.95 -18.46 10.45
CA ASP A 56 5.83 -19.61 10.22
C ASP A 56 7.03 -19.10 9.41
N THR A 57 8.18 -19.06 10.08
CA THR A 57 9.47 -18.60 9.58
C THR A 57 10.39 -19.76 9.22
N SER A 58 9.91 -21.01 9.26
CA SER A 58 10.74 -22.21 9.03
C SER A 58 11.32 -22.32 7.62
N ASN A 59 10.75 -21.59 6.66
CA ASN A 59 11.23 -21.50 5.28
C ASN A 59 12.18 -20.32 5.04
N ILE A 60 12.49 -19.52 6.06
CA ILE A 60 13.52 -18.47 5.99
C ILE A 60 14.88 -19.14 6.10
N VAL A 61 15.76 -18.82 5.16
CA VAL A 61 17.16 -19.26 5.16
C VAL A 61 18.04 -18.04 5.41
N ILE A 62 18.79 -18.07 6.50
CA ILE A 62 19.81 -17.07 6.87
C ILE A 62 21.16 -17.79 6.85
N ASP A 63 21.94 -17.59 5.79
CA ASP A 63 23.29 -18.12 5.69
C ASP A 63 24.30 -17.04 6.05
N VAL A 64 25.23 -17.39 6.93
CA VAL A 64 26.12 -16.46 7.60
C VAL A 64 27.56 -16.94 7.43
N GLY A 65 28.26 -16.28 6.51
CA GLY A 65 29.68 -16.49 6.27
C GLY A 65 30.58 -15.52 7.05
N PRO A 66 31.91 -15.71 7.00
CA PRO A 66 32.86 -14.86 7.73
C PRO A 66 32.86 -13.38 7.30
N TYR A 67 32.34 -13.08 6.10
CA TYR A 67 32.37 -11.74 5.48
C TYR A 67 31.10 -11.42 4.68
N TRP A 68 30.08 -12.26 4.77
CA TRP A 68 28.85 -12.13 3.99
C TRP A 68 27.71 -12.76 4.77
N ALA A 69 26.50 -12.31 4.49
CA ALA A 69 25.31 -13.01 4.91
C ALA A 69 24.27 -12.88 3.79
N GLU A 70 23.50 -13.92 3.61
CA GLU A 70 22.45 -14.00 2.60
C GLU A 70 21.17 -14.39 3.30
N VAL A 71 20.10 -13.66 3.00
CA VAL A 71 18.79 -13.98 3.54
C VAL A 71 17.79 -14.14 2.42
N SER A 72 17.09 -15.27 2.43
CA SER A 72 16.13 -15.63 1.40
C SER A 72 15.02 -16.50 1.97
N GLY A 73 14.00 -16.76 1.15
CA GLY A 73 12.94 -17.71 1.47
C GLY A 73 11.57 -17.07 1.58
N GLU A 74 10.71 -17.74 2.33
CA GLU A 74 9.30 -17.39 2.47
C GLU A 74 8.91 -17.31 3.94
N VAL A 75 8.10 -16.31 4.29
CA VAL A 75 7.33 -16.30 5.54
C VAL A 75 5.87 -16.61 5.23
N ILE A 76 5.30 -17.53 5.99
CA ILE A 76 3.88 -17.88 5.91
C ILE A 76 3.18 -17.33 7.13
N LEU A 77 2.13 -16.53 6.93
CA LEU A 77 1.31 -15.98 8.00
C LEU A 77 -0.02 -16.71 8.03
N ASN A 78 -0.22 -17.55 9.05
CA ASN A 78 -1.47 -18.25 9.27
C ASN A 78 -2.41 -17.34 10.04
N ILE A 79 -3.46 -16.87 9.38
CA ILE A 79 -4.43 -15.89 9.88
C ILE A 79 -5.75 -16.60 10.12
N THR A 80 -6.30 -16.53 11.33
CA THR A 80 -7.56 -17.16 11.69
C THR A 80 -8.58 -16.13 12.16
N ILE A 81 -9.69 -16.03 11.43
CA ILE A 81 -10.89 -15.29 11.84
C ILE A 81 -11.82 -16.29 12.52
N LYS A 82 -12.20 -16.01 13.78
CA LYS A 82 -12.93 -16.96 14.63
C LYS A 82 -14.41 -17.09 14.27
N GLU A 83 -15.03 -18.18 14.73
CA GLU A 83 -16.44 -18.47 14.49
C GLU A 83 -17.39 -17.38 15.04
N ASP A 84 -17.01 -16.76 16.15
CA ASP A 84 -17.75 -15.68 16.83
C ASP A 84 -17.45 -14.28 16.30
N TYR A 85 -16.70 -14.17 15.20
CA TYR A 85 -16.40 -12.89 14.56
C TYR A 85 -17.64 -12.37 13.77
N GLU A 86 -18.26 -11.31 14.29
CA GLU A 86 -19.48 -10.69 13.70
C GLU A 86 -19.30 -9.19 13.39
N LYS A 87 -18.07 -8.72 13.14
CA LYS A 87 -17.82 -7.30 12.80
C LYS A 87 -18.08 -7.01 11.31
N ASP A 88 -18.30 -5.75 10.99
CA ASP A 88 -18.58 -5.30 9.61
C ASP A 88 -17.36 -5.38 8.69
N GLU A 89 -16.17 -5.31 9.26
CA GLU A 89 -14.92 -5.24 8.56
C GLU A 89 -13.90 -6.16 9.22
N ILE A 90 -13.08 -6.81 8.40
CA ILE A 90 -11.87 -7.52 8.78
C ILE A 90 -10.68 -6.67 8.35
N VAL A 91 -9.78 -6.40 9.29
CA VAL A 91 -8.50 -5.73 9.02
C VAL A 91 -7.34 -6.67 9.34
N ILE A 92 -6.59 -7.07 8.32
CA ILE A 92 -5.41 -7.92 8.40
C ILE A 92 -4.18 -7.02 8.24
N ALA A 93 -3.45 -6.75 9.31
CA ALA A 93 -2.25 -5.91 9.31
C ALA A 93 -1.10 -6.61 10.05
N PRO A 94 -0.45 -7.61 9.44
CA PRO A 94 0.57 -8.39 10.11
C PRO A 94 1.91 -7.63 10.22
N GLU A 95 2.65 -7.88 11.30
CA GLU A 95 4.05 -7.48 11.46
C GLU A 95 5.01 -8.40 10.68
N VAL A 96 4.71 -8.62 9.40
CA VAL A 96 5.40 -9.65 8.59
C VAL A 96 6.89 -9.35 8.45
N PHE A 97 7.22 -8.11 8.15
CA PHE A 97 8.58 -7.68 7.85
C PHE A 97 9.41 -7.46 9.13
N GLN A 98 8.78 -7.03 10.22
CA GLN A 98 9.40 -6.98 11.54
C GLN A 98 9.69 -8.40 12.06
N THR A 99 8.81 -9.36 11.78
CA THR A 99 9.06 -10.78 12.12
C THR A 99 10.30 -11.30 11.42
N ILE A 100 10.44 -11.03 10.11
CA ILE A 100 11.66 -11.39 9.37
C ILE A 100 12.88 -10.67 9.97
N SER A 101 12.78 -9.38 10.27
CA SER A 101 13.89 -8.59 10.86
C SER A 101 14.40 -9.20 12.17
N ARG A 102 13.49 -9.59 13.07
CA ARG A 102 13.84 -10.21 14.36
C ARG A 102 14.55 -11.56 14.20
N GLU A 103 14.06 -12.42 13.30
CA GLU A 103 14.70 -13.71 12.99
C GLU A 103 16.14 -13.49 12.51
N ILE A 104 16.35 -12.51 11.64
CA ILE A 104 17.69 -12.19 11.16
C ILE A 104 18.57 -11.67 12.29
N TYR A 105 18.05 -10.72 13.08
CA TYR A 105 18.78 -10.17 14.22
C TYR A 105 19.23 -11.27 15.20
N ASP A 106 18.35 -12.21 15.53
CA ASP A 106 18.66 -13.30 16.45
C ASP A 106 19.77 -14.21 15.92
N VAL A 107 19.70 -14.63 14.65
CA VAL A 107 20.76 -15.45 14.02
C VAL A 107 22.10 -14.71 13.99
N PHE A 108 22.10 -13.43 13.66
CA PHE A 108 23.34 -12.63 13.63
C PHE A 108 23.92 -12.41 15.02
N LYS A 109 23.06 -12.23 16.02
CA LYS A 109 23.46 -12.09 17.42
C LYS A 109 24.08 -13.37 17.97
N GLU A 110 23.53 -14.54 17.62
CA GLU A 110 24.15 -15.82 17.96
C GLU A 110 25.52 -15.99 17.31
N ALA A 111 25.70 -15.47 16.09
CA ALA A 111 26.98 -15.45 15.39
C ALA A 111 27.95 -14.35 15.86
N GLY A 112 27.52 -13.42 16.73
CA GLY A 112 28.30 -12.27 17.19
C GLY A 112 28.54 -11.20 16.10
N MET A 113 27.62 -11.07 15.16
CA MET A 113 27.67 -10.15 14.02
C MET A 113 26.49 -9.17 13.96
N GLU A 114 25.77 -8.99 15.07
CA GLU A 114 24.64 -8.08 15.22
C GLU A 114 25.03 -6.59 15.21
N GLN A 115 26.32 -6.27 15.14
CA GLN A 115 26.80 -4.89 15.24
C GLN A 115 26.17 -4.00 14.17
N GLY A 116 25.40 -3.02 14.63
CA GLY A 116 24.74 -2.04 13.78
C GLY A 116 23.50 -2.60 13.07
N LEU A 117 22.95 -3.74 13.50
CA LEU A 117 21.59 -4.17 13.19
C LEU A 117 20.60 -3.64 14.23
N ASP A 118 19.32 -3.67 13.87
CA ASP A 118 18.19 -3.41 14.76
C ASP A 118 17.24 -4.61 14.72
N GLU A 119 16.56 -4.90 15.83
CA GLU A 119 15.66 -6.05 15.91
C GLU A 119 14.36 -5.82 15.13
N ASP A 120 13.88 -4.59 15.05
CA ASP A 120 12.61 -4.23 14.42
C ASP A 120 12.77 -3.58 13.04
N TYR A 121 14.00 -3.29 12.59
CA TYR A 121 14.28 -2.70 11.25
C TYR A 121 15.23 -3.51 10.41
N PHE A 122 14.87 -3.64 9.12
CA PHE A 122 15.85 -4.03 8.13
C PHE A 122 16.90 -2.95 7.98
N LYS A 123 18.13 -3.39 7.80
CA LYS A 123 19.24 -2.54 7.42
C LYS A 123 19.64 -2.80 5.98
N PHE A 124 19.69 -1.74 5.17
CA PHE A 124 20.20 -1.85 3.82
C PHE A 124 21.73 -2.02 3.83
N ASN A 125 22.22 -3.07 3.16
CA ASN A 125 23.60 -3.62 3.08
C ASN A 125 23.70 -5.04 3.66
N ASN A 126 23.16 -5.24 4.85
CA ASN A 126 23.18 -6.53 5.50
C ASN A 126 22.16 -6.44 6.63
N PRO A 127 21.07 -7.23 6.61
CA PRO A 127 20.87 -8.45 5.82
C PRO A 127 20.10 -8.32 4.50
N PHE A 128 19.72 -7.11 4.07
CA PHE A 128 18.94 -6.92 2.84
C PHE A 128 19.71 -6.04 1.84
N GLN A 129 20.16 -6.62 0.74
CA GLN A 129 21.01 -6.04 -0.29
C GLN A 129 20.27 -5.72 -1.58
N ALA A 130 20.95 -4.99 -2.46
CA ALA A 130 20.51 -4.74 -3.82
C ALA A 130 20.27 -6.06 -4.55
N GLY A 131 19.02 -6.33 -4.95
CA GLY A 131 18.62 -7.58 -5.58
C GLY A 131 18.02 -8.61 -4.62
N ASP A 132 18.05 -8.42 -3.31
CA ASP A 132 17.46 -9.38 -2.36
C ASP A 132 15.93 -9.31 -2.35
N SER A 133 15.31 -10.43 -2.02
CA SER A 133 13.85 -10.56 -2.00
C SER A 133 13.35 -11.52 -0.94
N PHE A 134 12.15 -11.22 -0.42
CA PHE A 134 11.41 -12.06 0.52
C PHE A 134 10.00 -12.31 0.03
N ARG A 135 9.62 -13.58 -0.04
CA ARG A 135 8.24 -13.95 -0.32
C ARG A 135 7.41 -13.96 0.96
N VAL A 136 6.21 -13.43 0.86
CA VAL A 136 5.21 -13.35 1.92
C VAL A 136 3.98 -14.11 1.44
N ARG A 137 3.48 -15.03 2.25
CA ARG A 137 2.23 -15.75 2.01
C ARG A 137 1.27 -15.56 3.17
N LEU A 138 0.11 -14.98 2.92
CA LEU A 138 -0.98 -14.86 3.87
C LEU A 138 -1.97 -15.99 3.64
N VAL A 139 -2.09 -16.92 4.60
CA VAL A 139 -3.07 -18.00 4.59
C VAL A 139 -4.20 -17.61 5.54
N ILE A 140 -5.34 -17.23 4.98
CA ILE A 140 -6.48 -16.64 5.70
C ILE A 140 -7.58 -17.68 5.83
N THR A 141 -7.78 -18.19 7.05
CA THR A 141 -8.87 -19.10 7.40
C THR A 141 -10.03 -18.31 8.00
N ASN A 142 -11.16 -18.26 7.31
CA ASN A 142 -12.39 -17.65 7.79
C ASN A 142 -13.31 -18.69 8.42
N LEU A 143 -13.28 -18.84 9.74
CA LEU A 143 -14.21 -19.72 10.48
C LEU A 143 -15.53 -19.02 10.84
N SER A 144 -15.64 -17.71 10.60
CA SER A 144 -16.87 -16.98 10.90
C SER A 144 -18.04 -17.50 10.07
N LYS A 145 -19.25 -17.16 10.52
CA LYS A 145 -20.50 -17.53 9.84
C LYS A 145 -20.80 -16.67 8.61
N PHE A 146 -19.96 -15.68 8.33
CA PHE A 146 -20.20 -14.63 7.36
C PHE A 146 -19.14 -14.61 6.27
N ASN A 147 -19.56 -14.17 5.09
CA ASN A 147 -18.68 -13.93 3.97
C ASN A 147 -18.16 -12.49 4.04
N TYR A 148 -16.88 -12.31 3.73
CA TYR A 148 -16.25 -11.00 3.66
C TYR A 148 -15.64 -10.77 2.29
N TYR A 149 -15.84 -9.58 1.75
CA TYR A 149 -15.56 -9.24 0.36
C TYR A 149 -14.43 -8.21 0.30
N TYR A 150 -13.47 -8.45 -0.58
CA TYR A 150 -12.46 -7.45 -0.89
C TYR A 150 -13.11 -6.33 -1.72
N GLU A 151 -12.84 -5.08 -1.34
CA GLU A 151 -13.29 -3.88 -2.05
C GLU A 151 -12.09 -3.19 -2.72
N GLU A 152 -12.35 -2.32 -3.69
CA GLU A 152 -11.30 -1.44 -4.24
C GLU A 152 -10.66 -0.63 -3.09
N THR A 153 -9.36 -0.34 -3.18
CA THR A 153 -8.57 0.36 -2.15
C THR A 153 -8.44 -0.38 -0.80
N SER A 154 -8.79 -1.67 -0.73
CA SER A 154 -8.68 -2.47 0.49
C SER A 154 -7.28 -3.00 0.79
N PHE A 155 -6.31 -2.82 -0.11
CA PHE A 155 -4.91 -3.18 0.11
C PHE A 155 -4.05 -1.93 0.28
N GLU A 156 -3.19 -1.95 1.28
CA GLU A 156 -2.22 -0.90 1.53
C GLU A 156 -0.86 -1.52 1.83
N ILE A 157 0.18 -0.89 1.30
CA ILE A 157 1.55 -1.13 1.70
C ILE A 157 2.25 0.21 1.82
N PHE A 158 2.89 0.45 2.96
CA PHE A 158 3.41 1.78 3.30
C PHE A 158 4.63 1.66 4.20
N PRO A 159 5.57 2.62 4.14
CA PRO A 159 6.70 2.64 5.05
C PRO A 159 6.23 2.81 6.50
N THR A 160 6.83 2.05 7.42
CA THR A 160 6.82 2.41 8.85
C THR A 160 8.18 2.96 9.20
N GLU A 161 8.20 4.10 9.88
CA GLU A 161 9.45 4.84 10.13
C GLU A 161 9.88 4.73 11.58
N PRO A 162 11.03 4.08 11.86
CA PRO A 162 11.56 4.20 13.23
C PRO A 162 13.08 4.35 13.36
N LEU A 163 13.41 4.97 14.51
CA LEU A 163 14.69 5.25 15.18
C LEU A 163 15.76 6.15 14.49
N VAL A 164 16.35 6.95 15.37
CA VAL A 164 16.90 8.30 15.21
C VAL A 164 18.41 8.26 15.41
N TYR A 165 19.20 8.81 14.49
CA TYR A 165 20.63 9.10 14.73
C TYR A 165 21.09 10.46 14.17
N GLY A 166 21.30 11.45 15.06
CA GLY A 166 22.07 12.68 14.78
C GLY A 166 21.28 13.92 14.35
N GLU A 167 21.85 15.11 14.51
CA GLU A 167 21.22 16.38 14.10
C GLU A 167 21.35 16.60 12.58
N SER A 168 20.28 17.03 11.88
CA SER A 168 20.31 17.41 10.45
C SER A 168 20.52 18.93 10.29
N THR A 169 21.21 19.36 9.22
CA THR A 169 21.53 20.78 8.97
C THR A 169 20.91 21.30 7.67
N GLY A 170 20.58 22.60 7.62
CA GLY A 170 20.02 23.27 6.43
C GLY A 170 18.58 23.78 6.59
N GLU A 171 18.23 24.82 5.83
CA GLU A 171 16.85 25.30 5.68
C GLU A 171 16.05 24.35 4.77
N THR A 172 14.77 24.14 5.08
CA THR A 172 13.87 23.36 4.22
C THR A 172 13.11 24.31 3.29
N THR A 173 12.97 23.94 2.02
CA THR A 173 12.06 24.59 1.06
C THR A 173 10.57 24.27 1.32
N GLY A 174 10.22 23.74 2.49
CA GLY A 174 8.90 23.17 2.77
C GLY A 174 8.73 21.73 2.25
N ASP A 175 9.83 21.09 1.85
CA ASP A 175 9.81 19.75 1.29
C ASP A 175 9.63 18.69 2.38
N LYS A 176 8.61 17.86 2.19
CA LYS A 176 8.26 16.70 3.00
C LYS A 176 8.68 15.44 2.22
N PHE A 177 8.80 14.32 2.92
CA PHE A 177 8.76 13.03 2.24
C PHE A 177 7.48 12.93 1.38
N PHE A 178 7.50 12.08 0.36
CA PHE A 178 6.34 11.92 -0.55
C PHE A 178 5.06 11.46 0.17
N ASN A 179 5.17 10.94 1.40
CA ASN A 179 4.05 10.58 2.28
C ASN A 179 3.57 11.74 3.18
N GLY A 180 4.11 12.96 3.01
CA GLY A 180 3.72 14.16 3.75
C GLY A 180 4.35 14.32 5.14
N ILE A 181 5.20 13.37 5.55
CA ILE A 181 5.94 13.39 6.81
C ILE A 181 7.13 14.36 6.71
N GLU A 182 7.36 15.14 7.76
CA GLU A 182 8.57 15.96 7.87
C GLU A 182 9.76 15.04 8.16
N LEU A 183 10.90 15.31 7.50
CA LEU A 183 12.15 14.58 7.71
C LEU A 183 12.42 14.42 9.23
N PRO A 184 12.37 13.19 9.79
CA PRO A 184 12.56 13.00 11.21
C PRO A 184 13.99 13.37 11.60
N GLU A 185 14.12 13.90 12.81
CA GLU A 185 15.44 14.17 13.40
C GLU A 185 16.25 12.87 13.41
N GLY A 186 17.50 12.91 12.94
CA GLY A 186 18.38 11.73 12.88
C GLY A 186 18.15 10.74 11.74
N PHE A 187 17.33 11.07 10.75
CA PHE A 187 17.39 10.37 9.48
C PHE A 187 18.74 10.64 8.80
N THR A 188 19.50 9.59 8.53
CA THR A 188 20.81 9.68 7.88
C THR A 188 20.99 8.58 6.85
N PHE A 189 21.85 8.83 5.86
CA PHE A 189 22.37 7.81 4.97
C PHE A 189 23.85 8.10 4.66
N ARG A 190 24.53 7.20 3.94
CA ARG A 190 25.92 7.41 3.53
C ARG A 190 26.03 8.46 2.41
N ARG A 191 26.82 9.51 2.64
CA ARG A 191 27.25 10.43 1.60
C ARG A 191 28.30 9.77 0.70
N ALA A 192 27.94 9.53 -0.55
CA ALA A 192 28.85 9.02 -1.57
C ALA A 192 29.85 10.09 -2.01
N TYR A 193 31.07 9.69 -2.38
CA TYR A 193 32.01 10.55 -3.09
C TYR A 193 31.63 10.61 -4.57
N ASN A 194 30.47 11.20 -4.83
CA ASN A 194 29.84 11.23 -6.15
C ASN A 194 30.64 12.09 -7.15
N THR A 195 30.22 12.08 -8.41
CA THR A 195 30.89 12.81 -9.49
C THR A 195 31.05 14.30 -9.20
N ALA A 196 30.02 14.94 -8.63
CA ALA A 196 30.09 16.36 -8.27
C ALA A 196 31.15 16.61 -7.20
N LEU A 197 31.15 15.83 -6.12
CA LEU A 197 32.15 15.96 -5.06
C LEU A 197 33.57 15.62 -5.52
N LYS A 198 33.73 14.70 -6.48
CA LYS A 198 35.04 14.45 -7.13
C LYS A 198 35.55 15.65 -7.92
N ALA A 199 34.65 16.43 -8.52
CA ALA A 199 35.02 17.67 -9.20
C ALA A 199 35.34 18.79 -8.20
N LEU A 200 34.58 18.88 -7.10
CA LEU A 200 34.79 19.87 -6.04
C LEU A 200 36.08 19.65 -5.24
N ILE A 201 36.36 18.40 -4.86
CA ILE A 201 37.48 18.01 -3.98
C ILE A 201 38.28 16.88 -4.65
N PRO A 202 39.04 17.17 -5.73
CA PRO A 202 39.73 16.13 -6.50
C PRO A 202 40.78 15.38 -5.69
N ASN A 203 41.03 14.11 -6.07
CA ASN A 203 42.01 13.21 -5.43
C ASN A 203 41.77 12.92 -3.94
N SER A 204 40.50 12.95 -3.50
CA SER A 204 40.09 12.60 -2.13
C SER A 204 39.51 11.18 -2.03
N LYS A 205 38.79 10.90 -0.94
CA LYS A 205 38.08 9.65 -0.66
C LYS A 205 36.78 9.92 0.08
N GLY A 206 35.79 9.02 0.02
CA GLY A 206 34.47 9.28 0.61
C GLY A 206 34.45 9.52 2.12
N GLY A 207 35.37 8.93 2.89
CA GLY A 207 35.48 9.21 4.33
C GLY A 207 35.96 10.63 4.65
N ASN A 208 36.43 11.38 3.65
CA ASN A 208 36.79 12.78 3.78
C ASN A 208 35.66 13.72 3.31
N MET A 209 34.53 13.20 2.82
CA MET A 209 33.39 14.01 2.39
C MET A 209 32.57 14.48 3.60
N THR A 210 33.24 14.98 4.65
CA THR A 210 32.60 15.54 5.84
C THR A 210 32.05 16.92 5.54
N ASP A 211 31.10 17.38 6.36
CA ASP A 211 30.48 18.70 6.21
C ASP A 211 31.54 19.80 6.23
N GLU A 212 32.57 19.71 7.08
CA GLU A 212 33.62 20.74 7.16
C GLU A 212 34.45 20.84 5.88
N ASN A 213 34.78 19.70 5.27
CA ASN A 213 35.59 19.68 4.05
C ASN A 213 34.79 20.16 2.85
N ILE A 214 33.51 19.75 2.76
CA ILE A 214 32.61 20.21 1.69
C ILE A 214 32.32 21.70 1.85
N ASP A 215 32.02 22.18 3.06
CA ASP A 215 31.79 23.59 3.36
C ASP A 215 32.96 24.48 2.92
N ALA A 216 34.19 24.09 3.27
CA ALA A 216 35.40 24.81 2.87
C ALA A 216 35.56 24.85 1.35
N ALA A 217 35.39 23.72 0.67
CA ALA A 217 35.54 23.63 -0.78
C ALA A 217 34.44 24.39 -1.54
N LEU A 218 33.19 24.35 -1.05
CA LEU A 218 32.07 25.12 -1.59
C LEU A 218 32.34 26.63 -1.50
N LYS A 219 32.85 27.11 -0.36
CA LYS A 219 33.24 28.52 -0.18
C LYS A 219 34.35 28.94 -1.14
N GLU A 220 35.34 28.08 -1.37
CA GLU A 220 36.39 28.33 -2.37
C GLU A 220 35.83 28.35 -3.80
N ALA A 221 34.82 27.54 -4.10
CA ALA A 221 34.11 27.50 -5.37
C ALA A 221 33.09 28.64 -5.57
N GLY A 222 32.91 29.51 -4.57
CA GLY A 222 32.04 30.70 -4.64
C GLY A 222 30.60 30.50 -4.16
N TYR A 223 30.30 29.37 -3.53
CA TYR A 223 29.04 29.11 -2.84
C TYR A 223 29.12 29.57 -1.36
N ALA A 224 27.98 29.65 -0.68
CA ALA A 224 27.93 30.10 0.71
C ALA A 224 28.47 29.07 1.72
N GLY A 225 28.66 27.82 1.30
CA GLY A 225 29.14 26.71 2.12
C GLY A 225 28.15 25.55 2.08
N MET A 226 28.13 24.75 3.14
CA MET A 226 27.30 23.53 3.23
C MET A 226 25.79 23.79 3.04
N GLU A 227 25.32 25.01 3.36
CA GLU A 227 23.93 25.42 3.16
C GLU A 227 23.50 25.48 1.68
N GLU A 228 24.45 25.58 0.75
CA GLU A 228 24.21 25.56 -0.70
C GLU A 228 24.76 24.27 -1.35
N TYR A 229 24.95 23.19 -0.58
CA TYR A 229 25.47 21.93 -1.14
C TYR A 229 24.53 21.32 -2.19
N ASP A 230 23.23 21.30 -1.92
CA ASP A 230 22.20 20.84 -2.87
C ASP A 230 22.14 21.73 -4.12
N LYS A 231 22.30 23.04 -3.95
CA LYS A 231 22.43 23.99 -5.06
C LYS A 231 23.67 23.67 -5.91
N TYR A 232 24.82 23.39 -5.29
CA TYR A 232 26.02 22.99 -6.00
C TYR A 232 25.80 21.72 -6.83
N LEU A 233 25.15 20.70 -6.24
CA LEU A 233 24.79 19.49 -6.97
C LEU A 233 23.89 19.81 -8.18
N LEU A 234 22.86 20.62 -7.98
CA LEU A 234 21.93 21.02 -9.04
C LEU A 234 22.65 21.72 -10.20
N ASP A 235 23.50 22.71 -9.87
CA ASP A 235 24.29 23.46 -10.86
C ASP A 235 25.24 22.52 -11.62
N PHE A 236 25.98 21.68 -10.89
CA PHE A 236 26.93 20.73 -11.48
C PHE A 236 26.26 19.75 -12.42
N TYR A 237 25.17 19.11 -12.00
CA TYR A 237 24.49 18.09 -12.81
C TYR A 237 23.77 18.71 -14.01
N ASN A 238 23.25 19.93 -13.89
CA ASN A 238 22.72 20.67 -15.03
C ASN A 238 23.82 20.98 -16.06
N GLU A 239 24.98 21.45 -15.62
CA GLU A 239 26.11 21.72 -16.51
C GLU A 239 26.61 20.43 -17.17
N LYS A 240 26.85 19.38 -16.37
CA LYS A 240 27.34 18.08 -16.83
C LYS A 240 26.47 17.48 -17.94
N TYR A 241 25.15 17.60 -17.80
CA TYR A 241 24.17 16.95 -18.67
C TYR A 241 23.46 17.89 -19.65
N GLY A 242 23.79 19.18 -19.65
CA GLY A 242 23.16 20.17 -20.50
C GLY A 242 21.66 20.34 -20.23
N THR A 243 21.24 20.25 -18.96
CA THR A 243 19.84 20.43 -18.53
C THR A 243 19.65 21.80 -17.85
N SER A 244 18.42 22.12 -17.47
CA SER A 244 18.08 23.41 -16.82
C SER A 244 17.03 23.24 -15.72
N TYR A 245 17.16 22.15 -14.95
CA TYR A 245 16.27 21.86 -13.84
C TYR A 245 16.50 22.83 -12.67
N THR A 246 15.45 23.04 -11.90
CA THR A 246 15.43 23.93 -10.74
C THR A 246 15.44 23.18 -9.40
N ARG A 247 15.27 21.86 -9.43
CA ARG A 247 15.28 20.97 -8.27
C ARG A 247 15.93 19.64 -8.63
N LEU A 248 16.54 18.98 -7.63
CA LEU A 248 17.22 17.70 -7.81
C LEU A 248 16.26 16.54 -8.18
N ASP A 249 15.00 16.61 -7.73
CA ASP A 249 13.97 15.59 -8.00
C ASP A 249 13.45 15.61 -9.46
N GLN A 250 13.85 16.60 -10.27
CA GLN A 250 13.48 16.69 -11.67
C GLN A 250 14.43 15.91 -12.60
N PHE A 251 15.61 15.53 -12.11
CA PHE A 251 16.51 14.66 -12.86
C PHE A 251 15.89 13.25 -12.97
N ASN A 252 16.21 12.54 -14.05
CA ASN A 252 15.77 11.15 -14.18
C ASN A 252 16.42 10.27 -13.10
N LYS A 253 15.81 9.11 -12.82
CA LYS A 253 16.27 8.16 -11.79
C LYS A 253 17.72 7.73 -11.95
N GLY A 254 18.25 7.66 -13.17
CA GLY A 254 19.65 7.33 -13.41
C GLY A 254 20.63 8.41 -12.94
N ILE A 255 20.31 9.68 -13.18
CA ILE A 255 21.13 10.80 -12.69
C ILE A 255 21.00 10.94 -11.17
N ILE A 256 19.80 10.77 -10.60
CA ILE A 256 19.61 10.74 -9.14
C ILE A 256 20.45 9.61 -8.52
N ARG A 257 20.45 8.42 -9.14
CA ARG A 257 21.30 7.29 -8.73
C ARG A 257 22.79 7.67 -8.71
N GLU A 258 23.26 8.43 -9.70
CA GLU A 258 24.64 8.92 -9.74
C GLU A 258 24.96 9.85 -8.56
N MET A 259 24.02 10.68 -8.12
CA MET A 259 24.23 11.56 -6.95
C MET A 259 24.48 10.75 -5.67
N PHE A 260 23.95 9.53 -5.61
CA PHE A 260 24.08 8.61 -4.46
C PHE A 260 25.15 7.53 -4.65
N ASN A 261 25.96 7.59 -5.71
CA ASN A 261 26.96 6.57 -6.05
C ASN A 261 28.34 7.22 -6.26
N ASP A 262 29.42 6.47 -6.05
CA ASP A 262 30.80 6.91 -6.29
C ASP A 262 31.32 6.65 -7.72
N VAL A 263 30.45 6.28 -8.67
CA VAL A 263 30.81 6.01 -10.07
C VAL A 263 30.20 7.04 -11.02
N ASP A 264 31.03 7.57 -11.93
CA ASP A 264 30.57 8.38 -13.05
C ASP A 264 30.11 7.45 -14.20
N PRO A 265 28.82 7.40 -14.54
CA PRO A 265 28.28 6.50 -15.57
C PRO A 265 28.82 6.81 -16.97
N LEU A 266 29.19 8.07 -17.26
CA LEU A 266 29.81 8.45 -18.53
C LEU A 266 31.21 7.83 -18.71
N TYR A 267 31.85 7.44 -17.61
CA TYR A 267 33.14 6.77 -17.62
C TYR A 267 33.07 5.37 -16.98
N GLY A 268 31.88 4.76 -17.05
CA GLY A 268 31.58 3.46 -16.46
C GLY A 268 31.73 2.27 -17.43
N PRO A 269 31.55 1.04 -16.91
CA PRO A 269 31.65 -0.20 -17.68
C PRO A 269 30.78 -0.24 -18.93
N TRP A 270 29.56 0.32 -18.86
CA TRP A 270 28.63 0.35 -19.98
C TRP A 270 29.23 1.08 -21.19
N VAL A 271 29.66 2.34 -21.00
CA VAL A 271 30.24 3.18 -22.06
C VAL A 271 31.46 2.50 -22.67
N ALA A 272 32.34 1.96 -21.82
CA ALA A 272 33.51 1.20 -22.25
C ALA A 272 33.13 0.04 -23.18
N ARG A 273 32.16 -0.79 -22.80
CA ARG A 273 31.69 -1.92 -23.62
C ARG A 273 31.11 -1.47 -24.95
N LYS A 274 30.27 -0.42 -24.95
CA LYS A 274 29.67 0.11 -26.19
C LYS A 274 30.72 0.73 -27.12
N LEU A 275 31.82 1.24 -26.58
CA LEU A 275 32.98 1.68 -27.35
C LEU A 275 33.90 0.53 -27.82
N GLY A 276 33.64 -0.71 -27.38
CA GLY A 276 34.40 -1.91 -27.76
C GLY A 276 35.56 -2.25 -26.82
N VAL A 277 35.58 -1.70 -25.60
CA VAL A 277 36.56 -2.05 -24.55
C VAL A 277 36.15 -3.37 -23.88
N PHE A 278 37.10 -4.28 -23.72
CA PHE A 278 36.89 -5.52 -22.96
C PHE A 278 37.05 -5.25 -21.45
N VAL A 279 35.93 -5.05 -20.75
CA VAL A 279 35.91 -4.72 -19.33
C VAL A 279 36.11 -5.96 -18.46
N THR A 280 37.32 -6.12 -17.92
CA THR A 280 37.65 -7.16 -16.91
C THR A 280 37.29 -6.69 -15.49
N PRO A 281 37.09 -7.60 -14.51
CA PRO A 281 36.88 -7.22 -13.11
C PRO A 281 37.99 -6.31 -12.55
N ALA A 282 39.24 -6.55 -12.95
CA ALA A 282 40.38 -5.73 -12.53
C ALA A 282 40.34 -4.30 -13.13
N LEU A 283 39.83 -4.16 -14.35
CA LEU A 283 39.62 -2.85 -14.96
C LEU A 283 38.43 -2.13 -14.33
N GLN A 284 37.33 -2.84 -14.09
CA GLN A 284 36.15 -2.30 -13.42
C GLN A 284 36.46 -1.81 -12.00
N GLY A 285 37.34 -2.52 -11.27
CA GLY A 285 37.84 -2.10 -9.96
C GLY A 285 38.89 -0.97 -10.00
N ASN A 286 39.21 -0.41 -11.17
CA ASN A 286 40.13 0.71 -11.33
C ASN A 286 39.51 1.82 -12.20
N PRO A 287 38.67 2.70 -11.59
CA PRO A 287 37.92 3.72 -12.32
C PRO A 287 38.79 4.67 -13.13
N GLU A 288 39.97 5.05 -12.63
CA GLU A 288 40.91 5.93 -13.33
C GLU A 288 41.43 5.28 -14.63
N LYS A 289 41.80 4.00 -14.54
CA LYS A 289 42.25 3.25 -15.72
C LYS A 289 41.11 3.03 -16.72
N LEU A 290 39.91 2.69 -16.24
CA LEU A 290 38.74 2.53 -17.08
C LEU A 290 38.40 3.84 -17.80
N LYS A 291 38.41 4.97 -17.10
CA LYS A 291 38.21 6.30 -17.67
C LYS A 291 39.24 6.62 -18.76
N ALA A 292 40.52 6.31 -18.54
CA ALA A 292 41.56 6.50 -19.55
C ALA A 292 41.30 5.66 -20.82
N GLU A 293 40.92 4.38 -20.68
CA GLU A 293 40.60 3.52 -21.82
C GLU A 293 39.37 4.02 -22.61
N ILE A 294 38.37 4.56 -21.91
CA ILE A 294 37.19 5.19 -22.53
C ILE A 294 37.60 6.43 -23.33
N LEU A 295 38.40 7.33 -22.73
CA LEU A 295 38.85 8.55 -23.40
C LEU A 295 39.67 8.25 -24.66
N ASP A 296 40.55 7.24 -24.62
CA ASP A 296 41.31 6.79 -25.78
C ASP A 296 40.37 6.29 -26.91
N LYS A 297 39.32 5.53 -26.55
CA LYS A 297 38.35 5.01 -27.52
C LYS A 297 37.40 6.08 -28.09
N LEU A 298 37.04 7.07 -27.29
CA LEU A 298 36.27 8.23 -27.76
C LEU A 298 37.09 9.00 -28.80
N ALA A 299 38.37 9.26 -28.52
CA ALA A 299 39.27 9.92 -29.45
C ALA A 299 39.46 9.13 -30.75
N GLU A 300 39.63 7.80 -30.69
CA GLU A 300 39.68 6.93 -31.88
C GLU A 300 38.43 7.03 -32.76
N LYS A 301 37.27 7.29 -32.14
CA LYS A 301 35.96 7.40 -32.81
C LYS A 301 35.56 8.85 -33.12
N ASN A 302 36.41 9.83 -32.83
CA ASN A 302 36.16 11.27 -33.00
C ASN A 302 34.98 11.82 -32.18
N TYR A 303 34.79 11.31 -30.97
CA TYR A 303 33.92 11.94 -29.98
C TYR A 303 34.72 12.89 -29.08
N ASP A 304 34.19 14.08 -28.82
CA ASP A 304 34.82 15.08 -27.96
C ASP A 304 34.67 14.69 -26.47
N ASN A 305 33.55 14.07 -26.11
CA ASN A 305 33.29 13.59 -24.76
C ASN A 305 32.35 12.37 -24.77
N ALA A 306 32.20 11.74 -23.61
CA ALA A 306 31.37 10.54 -23.46
C ALA A 306 29.86 10.82 -23.58
N LEU A 307 29.39 12.02 -23.21
CA LEU A 307 27.99 12.39 -23.31
C LEU A 307 27.54 12.43 -24.78
N ASP A 308 28.35 13.04 -25.66
CA ASP A 308 28.05 13.07 -27.10
C ASP A 308 27.88 11.67 -27.69
N PHE A 309 28.75 10.73 -27.27
CA PHE A 309 28.63 9.34 -27.66
C PHE A 309 27.33 8.70 -27.16
N VAL A 310 26.96 8.92 -25.90
CA VAL A 310 25.72 8.39 -25.31
C VAL A 310 24.48 8.93 -26.04
N LEU A 311 24.45 10.24 -26.30
CA LEU A 311 23.36 10.90 -27.01
C LEU A 311 23.20 10.35 -28.44
N GLU A 312 24.31 10.20 -29.18
CA GLU A 312 24.29 9.59 -30.52
C GLU A 312 23.85 8.13 -30.48
N TYR A 313 24.34 7.34 -29.51
CA TYR A 313 24.00 5.92 -29.38
C TYR A 313 22.50 5.70 -29.22
N PHE A 314 21.84 6.50 -28.39
CA PHE A 314 20.39 6.42 -28.18
C PHE A 314 19.58 7.20 -29.22
N GLY A 315 20.23 7.99 -30.08
CA GLY A 315 19.56 8.82 -31.08
C GLY A 315 18.73 9.97 -30.48
N ILE A 316 19.18 10.51 -29.35
CA ILE A 316 18.52 11.59 -28.60
C ILE A 316 19.36 12.85 -28.61
N SER A 317 18.74 14.01 -28.41
CA SER A 317 19.44 15.31 -28.43
C SER A 317 19.83 15.81 -27.03
N ASN A 318 19.16 15.32 -26.00
CA ASN A 318 19.44 15.65 -24.61
C ASN A 318 19.20 14.43 -23.72
N ILE A 319 19.93 14.31 -22.62
CA ILE A 319 19.80 13.16 -21.72
C ILE A 319 18.42 13.11 -21.02
N SER A 320 17.70 14.24 -20.96
CA SER A 320 16.32 14.27 -20.45
C SER A 320 15.32 13.50 -21.32
N GLU A 321 15.71 13.13 -22.55
CA GLU A 321 14.89 12.35 -23.49
C GLU A 321 15.02 10.83 -23.30
N LEU A 322 15.87 10.36 -22.38
CA LEU A 322 15.99 8.93 -22.09
C LEU A 322 14.64 8.37 -21.61
N THR A 323 14.20 7.28 -22.25
CA THR A 323 13.08 6.46 -21.76
C THR A 323 13.53 5.56 -20.62
N ASP A 324 12.60 4.91 -19.92
CA ASP A 324 12.93 3.96 -18.86
C ASP A 324 13.85 2.83 -19.33
N ASP A 325 13.66 2.34 -20.55
CA ASP A 325 14.51 1.31 -21.17
C ASP A 325 15.93 1.80 -21.37
N MET A 326 16.08 3.05 -21.84
CA MET A 326 17.38 3.64 -22.07
C MET A 326 18.09 3.95 -20.75
N ILE A 327 17.35 4.43 -19.73
CA ILE A 327 17.88 4.63 -18.38
C ILE A 327 18.36 3.31 -17.80
N TYR A 328 17.53 2.27 -17.89
CA TYR A 328 17.87 0.93 -17.42
C TYR A 328 19.13 0.40 -18.11
N GLU A 329 19.20 0.52 -19.44
CA GLU A 329 20.35 0.08 -20.22
C GLU A 329 21.62 0.86 -19.81
N PHE A 330 21.54 2.19 -19.74
CA PHE A 330 22.72 3.02 -19.53
C PHE A 330 23.23 3.01 -18.07
N PHE A 331 22.33 3.23 -17.11
CA PHE A 331 22.70 3.37 -15.70
C PHE A 331 22.78 2.01 -14.97
N GLY A 332 22.33 0.92 -15.60
CA GLY A 332 22.26 -0.38 -14.94
C GLY A 332 23.62 -1.06 -14.68
N GLU A 333 24.67 -0.66 -15.38
CA GLU A 333 26.02 -1.25 -15.22
C GLU A 333 27.01 -0.29 -14.55
N ALA A 334 26.55 0.58 -13.66
CA ALA A 334 27.37 1.61 -13.02
C ALA A 334 28.37 1.09 -11.95
N GLY A 335 28.73 -0.20 -11.97
CA GLY A 335 29.78 -0.76 -11.10
C GLY A 335 29.35 -0.99 -9.64
N GLY A 336 30.25 -1.59 -8.86
CA GLY A 336 30.07 -1.86 -7.43
C GLY A 336 30.79 -0.81 -6.59
N GLU A 337 30.12 -0.32 -5.56
CA GLU A 337 30.65 0.72 -4.68
C GLU A 337 31.55 0.10 -3.62
N SER A 338 32.76 0.64 -3.46
CA SER A 338 33.73 0.12 -2.49
C SER A 338 34.59 1.26 -1.95
N GLY A 339 34.06 1.98 -0.97
CA GLY A 339 34.74 3.14 -0.42
C GLY A 339 34.37 3.42 1.04
N SER A 340 35.31 4.06 1.75
CA SER A 340 34.98 4.82 2.97
C SER A 340 33.96 5.91 2.63
N PHE A 341 33.08 6.25 3.56
CA PHE A 341 31.98 7.19 3.37
C PHE A 341 31.90 8.17 4.55
N ALA A 342 31.18 9.27 4.34
CA ALA A 342 30.76 10.18 5.39
C ALA A 342 29.24 10.03 5.62
N THR A 343 28.72 10.61 6.69
CA THR A 343 27.27 10.69 6.95
C THR A 343 26.68 11.85 6.16
N GLU A 344 25.57 11.63 5.45
CA GLU A 344 24.80 12.71 4.85
C GLU A 344 23.94 13.42 5.90
N THR A 345 23.98 14.75 5.87
CA THR A 345 23.32 15.65 6.82
C THR A 345 22.45 16.71 6.12
N ASN A 346 22.60 16.87 4.80
CA ASN A 346 21.84 17.83 4.00
C ASN A 346 20.40 17.32 3.79
N LYS A 347 19.42 18.11 4.25
CA LYS A 347 18.00 17.73 4.23
C LYS A 347 17.46 17.42 2.84
N THR A 348 17.81 18.21 1.83
CA THR A 348 17.36 18.00 0.44
C THR A 348 17.83 16.63 -0.07
N MET A 349 19.08 16.27 0.21
CA MET A 349 19.64 14.97 -0.15
C MET A 349 18.99 13.81 0.62
N LEU A 350 18.72 13.99 1.91
CA LEU A 350 18.02 13.00 2.75
C LEU A 350 16.61 12.70 2.21
N ILE A 351 15.85 13.73 1.87
CA ILE A 351 14.51 13.60 1.29
C ILE A 351 14.57 12.94 -0.09
N LEU A 352 15.52 13.36 -0.94
CA LEU A 352 15.70 12.79 -2.27
C LEU A 352 16.03 11.29 -2.18
N ALA A 353 16.90 10.87 -1.25
CA ALA A 353 17.29 9.48 -1.06
C ALA A 353 16.11 8.62 -0.58
N TYR A 354 15.33 9.11 0.38
CA TYR A 354 14.13 8.43 0.87
C TYR A 354 13.11 8.23 -0.25
N ASN A 355 12.76 9.31 -0.94
CA ASN A 355 11.80 9.27 -2.04
C ASN A 355 12.28 8.31 -3.12
N TYR A 356 13.55 8.40 -3.51
CA TYR A 356 14.15 7.54 -4.50
C TYR A 356 14.10 6.06 -4.09
N PHE A 357 14.46 5.71 -2.84
CA PHE A 357 14.43 4.33 -2.37
C PHE A 357 13.02 3.72 -2.43
N TYR A 358 12.00 4.41 -1.91
CA TYR A 358 10.63 3.86 -1.92
C TYR A 358 9.93 3.95 -3.28
N ASN A 359 10.37 4.85 -4.17
CA ASN A 359 9.79 4.98 -5.51
C ASN A 359 10.44 4.07 -6.55
N GLU A 360 11.73 3.76 -6.40
CA GLU A 360 12.53 3.09 -7.41
C GLU A 360 13.21 1.82 -6.89
N GLY A 361 13.62 1.82 -5.63
CA GLY A 361 14.48 0.79 -5.02
C GLY A 361 13.74 -0.33 -4.28
N LEU A 362 12.53 -0.09 -3.79
CA LEU A 362 11.75 -1.08 -3.03
C LEU A 362 10.37 -1.29 -3.64
N GLY A 363 10.05 -2.55 -3.97
CA GLY A 363 8.77 -2.92 -4.55
C GLY A 363 8.16 -4.17 -3.92
N PHE A 364 6.84 -4.31 -4.10
CA PHE A 364 6.08 -5.48 -3.67
C PHE A 364 5.27 -6.04 -4.83
N TYR A 365 5.61 -7.25 -5.24
CA TYR A 365 5.06 -7.91 -6.43
C TYR A 365 4.14 -9.06 -6.02
N PHE A 366 2.87 -9.01 -6.40
CA PHE A 366 1.98 -10.14 -6.17
C PHE A 366 2.32 -11.34 -7.07
N ASP A 367 2.05 -12.53 -6.55
CA ASP A 367 2.19 -13.78 -7.29
C ASP A 367 1.31 -13.79 -8.55
N THR A 368 1.71 -14.54 -9.57
CA THR A 368 0.94 -14.71 -10.81
C THR A 368 0.18 -16.02 -10.84
N LYS A 369 -0.96 -16.00 -11.53
CA LYS A 369 -1.84 -17.14 -11.71
C LYS A 369 -1.38 -18.01 -12.88
N ASP A 370 -1.22 -19.31 -12.65
CA ASP A 370 -0.99 -20.27 -13.71
C ASP A 370 -2.29 -20.62 -14.48
N GLU A 371 -2.17 -21.40 -15.55
CA GLU A 371 -3.30 -21.87 -16.36
C GLU A 371 -4.32 -22.73 -15.59
N ASN A 372 -3.92 -23.27 -14.43
CA ASN A 372 -4.76 -24.08 -13.54
C ASN A 372 -5.39 -23.23 -12.42
N GLY A 373 -5.10 -21.94 -12.36
CA GLY A 373 -5.63 -21.02 -11.36
C GLY A 373 -4.81 -20.92 -10.06
N ASN A 374 -3.64 -21.55 -9.98
CA ASN A 374 -2.78 -21.48 -8.80
C ASN A 374 -1.90 -20.23 -8.85
N TYR A 375 -1.77 -19.54 -7.73
CA TYR A 375 -0.84 -18.43 -7.59
C TYR A 375 0.54 -18.92 -7.16
N SER A 376 1.57 -18.48 -7.88
CA SER A 376 2.97 -18.70 -7.53
C SER A 376 3.79 -17.47 -7.85
N GLU A 377 4.97 -17.37 -7.24
CA GLU A 377 5.93 -16.32 -7.59
C GLU A 377 6.14 -16.27 -9.11
N ASN A 378 6.23 -15.05 -9.66
CA ASN A 378 6.70 -14.84 -11.02
C ASN A 378 8.19 -14.44 -10.99
N PRO A 379 9.11 -15.37 -11.28
CA PRO A 379 10.54 -15.07 -11.24
C PRO A 379 10.97 -14.03 -12.27
N GLU A 380 10.23 -13.83 -13.36
CA GLU A 380 10.55 -12.79 -14.36
C GLU A 380 10.31 -11.39 -13.80
N ILE A 381 9.32 -11.23 -12.92
CA ILE A 381 8.97 -9.97 -12.26
C ILE A 381 9.78 -9.82 -10.97
N SER A 382 9.79 -10.84 -10.10
CA SER A 382 10.47 -10.76 -8.79
C SER A 382 11.99 -10.75 -8.90
N ASN A 383 12.57 -11.30 -9.98
CA ASN A 383 13.99 -11.11 -10.31
C ASN A 383 14.23 -9.99 -11.31
N SER A 384 13.19 -9.27 -11.74
CA SER A 384 13.35 -8.11 -12.62
C SER A 384 14.06 -7.00 -11.88
N ASN A 385 15.08 -6.47 -12.54
CA ASN A 385 15.71 -5.22 -12.16
C ASN A 385 15.15 -4.01 -12.93
N TYR A 386 14.14 -4.25 -13.79
CA TYR A 386 13.65 -3.33 -14.81
C TYR A 386 12.30 -2.69 -14.43
N ASN A 387 11.39 -3.44 -13.80
CA ASN A 387 9.98 -3.04 -13.56
C ASN A 387 9.67 -2.44 -12.18
N GLY A 388 10.68 -1.93 -11.45
CA GLY A 388 10.54 -1.41 -10.09
C GLY A 388 9.40 -0.39 -9.91
N GLU A 389 9.24 0.53 -10.85
CA GLU A 389 8.30 1.65 -10.75
C GLU A 389 6.82 1.24 -10.73
N SER A 390 6.46 0.16 -11.44
CA SER A 390 5.05 -0.24 -11.55
C SER A 390 4.51 -0.86 -10.28
N TYR A 391 5.38 -1.31 -9.38
CA TYR A 391 5.00 -1.99 -8.14
C TYR A 391 5.84 -1.50 -6.95
N SER A 392 6.43 -0.31 -7.05
CA SER A 392 7.19 0.27 -5.96
C SER A 392 6.26 0.63 -4.81
N ILE A 393 6.77 0.59 -3.58
CA ILE A 393 5.98 0.97 -2.39
C ILE A 393 5.41 2.39 -2.56
N GLY A 394 6.20 3.29 -3.13
CA GLY A 394 5.77 4.65 -3.42
C GLY A 394 4.65 4.73 -4.47
N SER A 395 4.60 3.79 -5.43
CA SER A 395 3.52 3.74 -6.42
C SER A 395 2.17 3.41 -5.78
N TYR A 396 2.10 2.39 -4.92
CA TYR A 396 0.90 2.04 -4.15
C TYR A 396 0.47 3.18 -3.23
N LEU A 397 1.42 3.91 -2.63
CA LEU A 397 1.09 5.04 -1.78
C LEU A 397 0.56 6.25 -2.58
N ARG A 398 0.97 6.44 -3.84
CA ARG A 398 0.51 7.54 -4.70
C ARG A 398 -0.78 7.23 -5.44
N ASP A 399 -1.09 5.96 -5.65
CA ASP A 399 -2.28 5.50 -6.35
C ASP A 399 -2.92 4.36 -5.55
N GLU A 400 -4.02 4.68 -4.84
CA GLU A 400 -4.74 3.72 -4.01
C GLU A 400 -5.46 2.64 -4.81
N THR A 401 -5.66 2.88 -6.12
CA THR A 401 -6.29 1.92 -7.04
C THR A 401 -5.25 1.04 -7.74
N LYS A 402 -3.97 1.20 -7.38
CA LYS A 402 -2.85 0.56 -8.06
C LYS A 402 -2.96 -0.95 -7.95
N GLY A 403 -3.24 -1.57 -9.10
CA GLY A 403 -3.36 -3.03 -9.19
C GLY A 403 -4.65 -3.57 -8.59
N ASP A 404 -5.67 -2.75 -8.30
CA ASP A 404 -6.88 -3.18 -7.60
C ASP A 404 -7.59 -4.37 -8.26
N GLU A 405 -7.75 -4.35 -9.59
CA GLU A 405 -8.36 -5.47 -10.33
C GLU A 405 -7.59 -6.78 -10.10
N GLU A 406 -6.27 -6.69 -10.16
CA GLU A 406 -5.35 -7.80 -9.96
C GLU A 406 -5.32 -8.29 -8.52
N ILE A 407 -5.29 -7.37 -7.55
CA ILE A 407 -5.28 -7.67 -6.12
C ILE A 407 -6.63 -8.25 -5.71
N LYS A 408 -7.75 -7.73 -6.21
CA LYS A 408 -9.09 -8.25 -5.96
C LYS A 408 -9.27 -9.67 -6.47
N GLU A 409 -8.72 -9.99 -7.64
CA GLU A 409 -8.74 -11.37 -8.15
C GLU A 409 -7.97 -12.34 -7.23
N ARG A 410 -6.87 -11.87 -6.62
CA ARG A 410 -6.02 -12.65 -5.70
C ARG A 410 -6.60 -12.75 -4.30
N ALA A 411 -7.05 -11.62 -3.76
CA ALA A 411 -7.63 -11.48 -2.44
C ALA A 411 -8.99 -12.15 -2.34
N GLY A 412 -9.75 -12.23 -3.44
CA GLY A 412 -10.99 -13.00 -3.54
C GLY A 412 -12.06 -12.63 -2.50
N THR A 413 -12.99 -13.56 -2.29
CA THR A 413 -13.96 -13.49 -1.20
C THR A 413 -13.52 -14.46 -0.10
N LEU A 414 -13.54 -14.00 1.15
CA LEU A 414 -13.38 -14.87 2.31
C LEU A 414 -14.73 -15.51 2.60
N GLU A 415 -14.99 -16.65 1.97
CA GLU A 415 -16.22 -17.42 2.20
C GLU A 415 -16.23 -17.98 3.63
N SER A 416 -17.42 -18.10 4.22
CA SER A 416 -17.59 -18.72 5.53
C SER A 416 -17.09 -20.17 5.53
N ASN A 417 -16.32 -20.54 6.54
CA ASN A 417 -15.69 -21.85 6.71
C ASN A 417 -14.78 -22.25 5.54
N SER A 418 -14.04 -21.27 5.01
CA SER A 418 -13.08 -21.47 3.92
C SER A 418 -11.68 -20.98 4.29
N GLU A 419 -10.70 -21.46 3.53
CA GLU A 419 -9.34 -20.92 3.51
C GLU A 419 -9.11 -20.19 2.19
N ASN A 420 -8.43 -19.05 2.25
CA ASN A 420 -8.00 -18.30 1.09
C ASN A 420 -6.52 -17.92 1.24
N THR A 421 -5.80 -17.76 0.13
CA THR A 421 -4.37 -17.42 0.14
C THR A 421 -4.09 -16.24 -0.76
N ILE A 422 -3.33 -15.27 -0.25
CA ILE A 422 -2.74 -14.19 -1.05
C ILE A 422 -1.25 -14.10 -0.74
N SER A 423 -0.43 -13.92 -1.77
CA SER A 423 1.02 -13.94 -1.66
C SER A 423 1.69 -12.96 -2.62
N GLY A 424 2.88 -12.53 -2.23
CA GLY A 424 3.72 -11.65 -3.03
C GLY A 424 5.13 -11.57 -2.47
N THR A 425 5.99 -10.84 -3.18
CA THR A 425 7.42 -10.74 -2.89
C THR A 425 7.82 -9.30 -2.67
N LEU A 426 8.37 -8.98 -1.49
CA LEU A 426 9.10 -7.74 -1.26
C LEU A 426 10.48 -7.86 -1.90
N LYS A 427 10.90 -6.85 -2.66
CA LYS A 427 12.13 -6.89 -3.45
C LYS A 427 12.88 -5.57 -3.37
N ASN A 428 14.18 -5.69 -3.19
CA ASN A 428 15.13 -4.62 -3.45
C ASN A 428 15.54 -4.63 -4.92
N VAL A 429 15.26 -3.55 -5.65
CA VAL A 429 15.55 -3.42 -7.08
C VAL A 429 16.99 -2.96 -7.26
N GLY A 430 17.92 -3.91 -7.32
CA GLY A 430 19.35 -3.63 -7.20
C GLY A 430 19.96 -2.75 -8.29
N ASN A 431 19.29 -2.58 -9.43
CA ASN A 431 19.75 -1.71 -10.52
C ASN A 431 19.60 -0.23 -10.17
N TYR A 432 18.52 0.10 -9.46
CA TYR A 432 18.22 1.46 -9.03
C TYR A 432 18.70 1.71 -7.62
N THR A 433 18.77 0.71 -6.76
CA THR A 433 19.36 0.90 -5.44
C THR A 433 20.87 1.05 -5.58
N PRO A 434 21.46 2.25 -5.35
CA PRO A 434 22.90 2.40 -5.37
C PRO A 434 23.49 1.37 -4.39
N ASN A 435 24.56 0.70 -4.79
CA ASN A 435 25.29 -0.19 -3.88
C ASN A 435 26.01 0.62 -2.79
N ALA A 436 25.73 1.92 -2.67
CA ALA A 436 25.95 2.72 -1.49
C ALA A 436 25.17 1.99 -0.43
N TYR A 437 25.88 1.17 0.34
CA TYR A 437 25.51 0.59 1.61
C TYR A 437 24.79 1.66 2.46
N LEU A 438 23.54 2.05 2.16
CA LEU A 438 22.93 3.32 2.59
C LEU A 438 22.96 3.45 4.12
N ASP A 439 23.17 2.34 4.84
CA ASP A 439 23.24 2.26 6.30
C ASP A 439 21.92 2.73 6.92
N TYR A 440 20.88 2.72 6.09
CA TYR A 440 19.55 3.18 6.37
C TYR A 440 18.73 2.00 6.86
N PHE A 441 18.02 2.25 7.97
CA PHE A 441 17.05 1.34 8.54
C PHE A 441 15.68 1.60 7.95
N PHE A 442 15.05 0.57 7.41
CA PHE A 442 13.75 0.71 6.78
C PHE A 442 12.79 -0.37 7.25
N MET A 443 11.51 -0.04 7.19
CA MET A 443 10.43 -0.99 7.37
C MET A 443 9.25 -0.62 6.48
N VAL A 444 8.45 -1.62 6.17
CA VAL A 444 7.16 -1.45 5.50
C VAL A 444 6.11 -2.23 6.27
N ASN A 445 4.89 -1.71 6.31
CA ASN A 445 3.71 -2.42 6.77
C ASN A 445 2.83 -2.78 5.59
N LEU A 446 2.13 -3.90 5.73
CA LEU A 446 1.14 -4.38 4.80
C LEU A 446 -0.20 -4.48 5.52
N GLN A 447 -1.26 -4.01 4.88
CA GLN A 447 -2.63 -4.09 5.39
C GLN A 447 -3.59 -4.54 4.28
N LEU A 448 -4.55 -5.37 4.67
CA LEU A 448 -5.60 -5.91 3.81
C LEU A 448 -6.95 -5.84 4.53
N ARG A 449 -7.97 -5.30 3.87
CA ARG A 449 -9.32 -5.10 4.42
C ARG A 449 -10.37 -5.91 3.64
N TYR A 450 -11.35 -6.45 4.37
CA TYR A 450 -12.53 -7.06 3.77
C TYR A 450 -13.78 -6.59 4.50
N LYS A 451 -14.88 -6.40 3.78
CA LYS A 451 -16.15 -5.96 4.37
C LYS A 451 -17.24 -7.01 4.23
N ALA A 452 -18.07 -7.10 5.26
CA ALA A 452 -19.30 -7.86 5.22
C ALA A 452 -20.36 -7.11 4.39
N LYS A 453 -21.20 -7.86 3.69
CA LYS A 453 -22.38 -7.31 3.02
C LYS A 453 -23.60 -7.31 3.92
N TYR A 454 -24.56 -6.46 3.58
CA TYR A 454 -25.79 -6.27 4.33
C TYR A 454 -27.03 -6.47 3.46
N GLY A 455 -28.01 -7.19 4.00
CA GLY A 455 -29.33 -7.37 3.40
C GLY A 455 -30.40 -6.56 4.12
N ASN A 456 -31.49 -6.25 3.42
CA ASN A 456 -32.68 -5.65 3.99
C ASN A 456 -33.83 -6.66 4.06
N LEU A 457 -34.65 -6.58 5.09
CA LEU A 457 -35.90 -7.31 5.24
C LEU A 457 -37.03 -6.29 5.40
N ILE A 458 -38.10 -6.44 4.63
CA ILE A 458 -39.31 -5.62 4.69
C ILE A 458 -40.49 -6.53 4.96
N ILE A 459 -41.23 -6.26 6.03
CA ILE A 459 -42.44 -6.98 6.41
C ILE A 459 -43.63 -6.05 6.16
N LYS A 460 -44.62 -6.53 5.42
CA LYS A 460 -45.81 -5.78 5.06
C LYS A 460 -47.05 -6.46 5.63
N TYR A 461 -48.02 -5.65 6.05
CA TYR A 461 -49.31 -6.11 6.53
C TYR A 461 -50.40 -5.44 5.69
N VAL A 462 -51.04 -6.21 4.82
CA VAL A 462 -52.00 -5.67 3.83
C VAL A 462 -53.32 -6.43 3.87
N ASP A 463 -54.40 -5.82 3.40
CA ASP A 463 -55.63 -6.54 3.10
C ASP A 463 -55.60 -7.23 1.73
N ARG A 464 -56.66 -7.97 1.38
CA ARG A 464 -56.80 -8.63 0.07
C ARG A 464 -56.78 -7.69 -1.14
N GLU A 465 -57.04 -6.41 -0.94
CA GLU A 465 -57.02 -5.38 -1.98
C GLU A 465 -55.63 -4.75 -2.11
N GLY A 466 -54.69 -5.12 -1.23
CA GLY A 466 -53.34 -4.58 -1.18
C GLY A 466 -53.22 -3.27 -0.39
N ASN A 467 -54.26 -2.87 0.36
CA ASN A 467 -54.19 -1.69 1.20
C ASN A 467 -53.38 -1.99 2.46
N GLU A 468 -52.50 -1.07 2.83
CA GLU A 468 -51.67 -1.15 4.03
C GLU A 468 -52.54 -1.08 5.31
N LEU A 469 -52.41 -2.09 6.17
CA LEU A 469 -53.10 -2.18 7.46
C LEU A 469 -52.23 -1.72 8.63
N LEU A 470 -50.92 -1.93 8.52
CA LEU A 470 -49.89 -1.46 9.43
C LEU A 470 -48.67 -1.00 8.62
N SER A 471 -47.90 -0.09 9.20
CA SER A 471 -46.65 0.37 8.60
C SER A 471 -45.65 -0.76 8.39
N ASP A 472 -44.96 -0.72 7.25
CA ASP A 472 -43.91 -1.68 6.91
C ASP A 472 -42.85 -1.73 8.03
N VAL A 473 -42.48 -2.94 8.47
CA VAL A 473 -41.37 -3.16 9.41
C VAL A 473 -40.13 -3.47 8.60
N THR A 474 -39.08 -2.67 8.77
CA THR A 474 -37.81 -2.85 8.05
C THR A 474 -36.66 -3.13 8.98
N SER A 475 -35.81 -4.09 8.62
CA SER A 475 -34.55 -4.37 9.32
C SER A 475 -33.42 -4.59 8.33
N ARG A 476 -32.19 -4.24 8.74
CA ARG A 476 -30.98 -4.40 7.96
C ARG A 476 -29.94 -5.13 8.79
N GLU A 477 -29.43 -6.23 8.27
CA GLU A 477 -28.51 -7.11 8.98
C GLU A 477 -27.48 -7.71 8.01
N MET A 478 -26.39 -8.24 8.57
CA MET A 478 -25.32 -8.87 7.81
C MET A 478 -25.85 -10.07 7.01
N VAL A 479 -25.42 -10.19 5.75
CA VAL A 479 -25.77 -11.30 4.86
C VAL A 479 -25.37 -12.63 5.50
N GLY A 480 -26.29 -13.59 5.55
CA GLY A 480 -26.11 -14.86 6.24
C GLY A 480 -26.67 -14.92 7.66
N ARG A 481 -27.01 -13.79 8.29
CA ARG A 481 -27.71 -13.76 9.60
C ARG A 481 -29.12 -14.33 9.41
N TYR A 482 -29.59 -15.10 10.40
CA TYR A 482 -30.96 -15.62 10.37
C TYR A 482 -31.99 -14.53 10.69
N TYR A 483 -33.14 -14.59 10.02
CA TYR A 483 -34.33 -13.84 10.39
C TYR A 483 -35.51 -14.77 10.67
N GLN A 484 -36.42 -14.30 11.49
CA GLN A 484 -37.73 -14.88 11.72
C GLN A 484 -38.74 -13.75 11.85
N THR A 485 -39.83 -13.87 11.12
CA THR A 485 -40.97 -12.94 11.14
C THR A 485 -42.19 -13.65 11.68
N ASN A 486 -43.16 -12.89 12.19
CA ASN A 486 -44.43 -13.41 12.66
C ASN A 486 -45.56 -12.49 12.21
N ALA A 487 -46.74 -13.07 11.99
CA ALA A 487 -47.96 -12.31 11.75
C ALA A 487 -48.32 -11.48 12.99
N GLU A 488 -48.84 -10.27 12.77
CA GLU A 488 -49.38 -9.41 13.81
C GLU A 488 -50.88 -9.66 14.04
N ASP A 489 -51.35 -9.45 15.26
CA ASP A 489 -52.78 -9.47 15.60
C ASP A 489 -53.41 -8.12 15.25
N ILE A 490 -54.13 -8.07 14.13
CA ILE A 490 -54.76 -6.86 13.61
C ILE A 490 -56.26 -6.89 13.92
N LYS A 491 -56.72 -5.92 14.71
CA LYS A 491 -58.12 -5.86 15.15
C LYS A 491 -59.11 -5.87 13.97
N ASN A 492 -60.08 -6.79 14.02
CA ASN A 492 -61.09 -7.05 12.99
C ASN A 492 -60.53 -7.62 11.68
N TYR A 493 -59.33 -8.19 11.69
CA TYR A 493 -58.71 -8.83 10.54
C TYR A 493 -58.19 -10.23 10.94
N GLU A 494 -58.30 -11.19 10.05
CA GLU A 494 -57.78 -12.55 10.18
C GLU A 494 -56.74 -12.80 9.09
N LEU A 495 -55.60 -13.39 9.44
CA LEU A 495 -54.56 -13.74 8.47
C LEU A 495 -55.08 -14.80 7.51
N VAL A 496 -54.92 -14.57 6.21
CA VAL A 496 -55.39 -15.49 5.16
C VAL A 496 -54.27 -16.05 4.28
N GLU A 497 -53.19 -15.29 4.09
CA GLU A 497 -52.08 -15.70 3.22
C GLU A 497 -50.78 -15.03 3.68
N ILE A 498 -49.67 -15.74 3.45
CA ILE A 498 -48.31 -15.24 3.65
C ILE A 498 -47.58 -15.38 2.32
N GLN A 499 -46.98 -14.28 1.84
CA GLN A 499 -46.17 -14.26 0.63
C GLN A 499 -44.71 -14.01 1.00
N GLY A 500 -43.80 -14.84 0.47
CA GLY A 500 -42.40 -14.88 0.90
C GLY A 500 -42.18 -15.90 2.02
N ASP A 501 -40.93 -16.03 2.45
CA ASP A 501 -40.52 -16.97 3.49
C ASP A 501 -40.47 -16.27 4.86
N GLU A 502 -41.15 -16.81 5.87
CA GLU A 502 -41.17 -16.19 7.21
C GLU A 502 -39.84 -16.34 7.96
N THR A 503 -39.04 -17.32 7.58
CA THR A 503 -37.73 -17.62 8.16
C THR A 503 -36.72 -17.83 7.05
N GLY A 504 -35.51 -17.30 7.24
CA GLY A 504 -34.44 -17.52 6.30
C GLY A 504 -33.16 -16.85 6.77
N LYS A 505 -32.29 -16.55 5.83
CA LYS A 505 -31.10 -15.72 6.05
C LYS A 505 -31.17 -14.46 5.22
N TYR A 506 -30.63 -13.37 5.74
CA TYR A 506 -30.42 -12.16 4.96
C TYR A 506 -29.57 -12.47 3.72
N ILE A 507 -29.94 -11.90 2.58
CA ILE A 507 -29.24 -11.99 1.29
C ILE A 507 -28.70 -10.61 0.89
N ASP A 508 -27.73 -10.57 -0.02
CA ASP A 508 -27.28 -9.31 -0.65
C ASP A 508 -28.42 -8.76 -1.54
N GLY A 509 -29.28 -7.94 -0.95
CA GLY A 509 -30.53 -7.48 -1.56
C GLY A 509 -31.64 -7.21 -0.55
N THR A 510 -32.88 -7.26 -1.02
CA THR A 510 -34.08 -7.03 -0.19
C THR A 510 -34.98 -8.26 -0.19
N ILE A 511 -35.31 -8.73 1.00
CA ILE A 511 -36.32 -9.77 1.25
C ILE A 511 -37.63 -9.07 1.60
N VAL A 512 -38.75 -9.52 1.03
CA VAL A 512 -40.08 -8.98 1.33
C VAL A 512 -40.98 -10.12 1.79
N VAL A 513 -41.55 -9.97 2.99
CA VAL A 513 -42.57 -10.87 3.55
C VAL A 513 -43.87 -10.11 3.67
N VAL A 514 -44.94 -10.60 3.05
CA VAL A 514 -46.26 -9.94 3.07
C VAL A 514 -47.25 -10.82 3.78
N TYR A 515 -47.77 -10.34 4.90
CA TYR A 515 -48.91 -10.94 5.60
C TYR A 515 -50.20 -10.31 5.07
N VAL A 516 -51.03 -11.12 4.44
CA VAL A 516 -52.30 -10.70 3.83
C VAL A 516 -53.45 -11.10 4.75
N TYR A 517 -54.31 -10.13 5.06
CA TYR A 517 -55.43 -10.28 5.97
C TYR A 517 -56.78 -10.05 5.30
N ASP A 518 -57.81 -10.64 5.89
CA ASP A 518 -59.20 -10.43 5.52
C ASP A 518 -60.00 -9.90 6.69
N LYS A 519 -61.02 -9.07 6.43
CA LYS A 519 -61.76 -8.39 7.48
C LYS A 519 -62.77 -9.32 8.14
N VAL A 520 -62.65 -9.52 9.44
CA VAL A 520 -63.56 -10.35 10.24
C VAL A 520 -64.88 -9.61 10.44
N GLY A 521 -65.98 -10.17 9.91
CA GLY A 521 -67.33 -9.70 10.21
C GLY A 521 -67.93 -8.68 9.24
N GLY A 522 -67.68 -8.80 7.93
CA GLY A 522 -68.58 -8.21 6.94
C GLY A 522 -69.84 -9.06 6.77
N GLU A 523 -70.96 -8.65 7.36
CA GLU A 523 -72.25 -9.05 6.78
C GLU A 523 -72.25 -8.61 5.31
N GLU A 524 -72.49 -9.57 4.41
CA GLU A 524 -72.86 -9.27 3.03
C GLU A 524 -74.13 -8.40 3.04
N THR A 525 -73.96 -7.09 2.95
CA THR A 525 -74.97 -6.22 2.37
C THR A 525 -74.34 -5.65 1.11
N GLY A 526 -74.70 -6.27 -0.01
CA GLY A 526 -74.28 -5.83 -1.33
C GLY A 526 -74.76 -4.40 -1.57
N GLU A 527 -73.83 -3.46 -1.57
CA GLU A 527 -73.95 -2.23 -2.35
C GLU A 527 -72.59 -1.91 -2.97
N ILE A 528 -72.45 -2.31 -4.24
CA ILE A 528 -71.34 -1.91 -5.10
C ILE A 528 -71.43 -0.40 -5.28
N THR A 529 -70.55 0.35 -4.61
CA THR A 529 -70.27 1.74 -4.98
C THR A 529 -68.91 1.77 -5.70
N PRO A 530 -68.85 2.28 -6.94
CA PRO A 530 -67.58 2.36 -7.68
C PRO A 530 -66.60 3.31 -6.97
N PRO A 531 -65.28 3.13 -7.19
CA PRO A 531 -64.26 3.92 -6.50
C PRO A 531 -64.45 5.42 -6.78
N ASN A 532 -64.54 6.21 -5.72
CA ASN A 532 -64.59 7.66 -5.78
C ASN A 532 -63.18 8.20 -6.06
N THR A 533 -62.81 8.34 -7.33
CA THR A 533 -61.50 8.88 -7.75
C THR A 533 -61.43 10.41 -7.72
N GLY A 534 -62.46 11.12 -7.21
CA GLY A 534 -62.42 12.58 -7.05
C GLY A 534 -62.31 13.38 -8.36
N VAL A 535 -62.50 12.75 -9.53
CA VAL A 535 -62.50 13.45 -10.83
C VAL A 535 -63.92 13.58 -11.37
N SER A 536 -64.43 14.81 -11.47
CA SER A 536 -65.65 15.09 -12.23
C SER A 536 -65.32 15.21 -13.72
N VAL A 537 -65.66 14.21 -14.52
CA VAL A 537 -65.59 14.30 -15.99
C VAL A 537 -67.01 14.25 -16.54
N GLY A 538 -67.40 15.31 -17.25
CA GLY A 538 -68.71 15.42 -17.89
C GLY A 538 -68.90 14.38 -19.00
N ASN A 539 -70.16 13.98 -19.19
CA ASN A 539 -70.61 13.04 -20.22
C ASN A 539 -70.18 13.48 -21.61
N ASP A 540 -69.15 12.84 -22.17
CA ASP A 540 -68.99 12.49 -23.58
C ASP A 540 -67.59 11.88 -23.78
N ASN A 541 -67.47 10.55 -23.60
CA ASN A 541 -66.47 9.63 -24.22
C ASN A 541 -66.26 8.32 -23.42
N LEU A 542 -67.33 7.61 -23.08
CA LEU A 542 -67.28 6.29 -22.43
C LEU A 542 -66.85 5.14 -23.39
N LEU A 543 -66.27 5.44 -24.55
CA LEU A 543 -66.10 4.49 -25.67
C LEU A 543 -64.67 4.26 -26.15
N LEU A 544 -63.64 4.80 -25.47
CA LEU A 544 -62.25 4.72 -25.95
C LEU A 544 -61.23 4.01 -25.03
N LEU A 545 -61.62 3.55 -23.84
CA LEU A 545 -60.71 2.87 -22.90
C LEU A 545 -60.86 1.34 -22.84
N LEU A 546 -61.79 0.76 -23.61
CA LEU A 546 -62.01 -0.69 -23.72
C LEU A 546 -61.11 -1.40 -24.76
N SER A 547 -60.09 -0.73 -25.34
CA SER A 547 -59.33 -1.28 -26.48
C SER A 547 -57.84 -1.57 -26.26
N LEU A 548 -57.32 -1.62 -25.02
CA LEU A 548 -55.89 -1.92 -24.81
C LEU A 548 -55.56 -3.04 -23.80
N VAL A 549 -56.54 -3.76 -23.27
CA VAL A 549 -56.30 -5.03 -22.54
C VAL A 549 -56.81 -6.21 -23.38
N THR A 550 -56.18 -6.43 -24.53
CA THR A 550 -56.07 -7.75 -25.15
C THR A 550 -54.75 -7.79 -25.91
N VAL A 551 -53.86 -8.70 -25.45
CA VAL A 551 -52.62 -9.25 -26.05
C VAL A 551 -51.45 -9.05 -25.06
N GLY A 552 -50.99 -10.07 -24.32
CA GLY A 552 -51.42 -11.45 -24.33
C GLY A 552 -50.66 -12.31 -23.34
N THR A 553 -51.37 -13.22 -22.69
CA THR A 553 -50.84 -14.51 -22.21
C THR A 553 -51.95 -15.56 -22.24
N VAL A 554 -52.40 -15.96 -23.44
CA VAL A 554 -52.95 -17.31 -23.67
C VAL A 554 -52.58 -17.75 -25.08
N GLY A 555 -51.62 -18.66 -25.16
CA GLY A 555 -51.05 -19.18 -26.40
C GLY A 555 -50.52 -20.61 -26.24
N PHE A 556 -51.38 -21.50 -25.74
CA PHE A 556 -51.43 -22.94 -26.01
C PHE A 556 -50.27 -23.87 -25.61
N ALA A 557 -50.60 -24.75 -24.66
CA ALA A 557 -50.13 -26.12 -24.71
C ALA A 557 -50.91 -26.94 -25.77
N LEU A 558 -50.16 -27.74 -26.54
CA LEU A 558 -50.50 -29.04 -27.17
C LEU A 558 -51.40 -29.10 -28.43
N ALA A 559 -50.82 -29.52 -29.57
CA ALA A 559 -51.19 -30.78 -30.26
C ALA A 559 -50.22 -31.20 -31.41
N LYS A 560 -50.05 -32.53 -31.51
CA LYS A 560 -49.18 -33.41 -32.32
C LYS A 560 -49.41 -33.49 -33.85
N LYS A 561 -48.40 -34.09 -34.54
CA LYS A 561 -48.36 -34.80 -35.85
C LYS A 561 -48.47 -33.92 -37.11
N ASN A 562 -47.68 -34.12 -38.18
CA ASN A 562 -46.95 -35.30 -38.68
C ASN A 562 -45.44 -35.11 -38.77
#